data_AF-A0A370EPK9-F1
#
_entry.id   AF-A0A370EPK9-F1
#
_cell.length_a   1.000
_cell.length_b   1.000
_cell.length_c   1.000
_cell.angle_alpha   90.00
_cell.angle_beta   90.00
_cell.angle_gamma   90.00
#
_symmetry.space_group_name_H-M   'P 1'
#
loop_
_entity.id
_entity.type
_entity.pdbx_description
1 polymer ?
#
loop_
_entity_poly.entity_id
_entity_poly.type
_entity_poly.pdbx_seq_one_letter_code
_entity_poly.pdbx_strand_id
1 'polypeptide(L)'
;MKYFYLLLFLLLFVFGYSQADTITSYKDMVMDNNHLYAISDKGKISIWDIHSLKKLHEVQDTMYSAIGRDRNNIIHIGTKDGRLAKFNNDFSLNWYLQLKKKLQVHNIFFNSQNKMFLVVPYAVYNPVNDKYWDKFKIVDTPGRMRVSTIKKFLFFYYTRPAKYSFMPPRIAFTDSNDRIWMANTFGEFGTMLNVFDAKKEKELEPDIFESYGSLHLQSVFEDDKKNVYVTSGLQHFMNFGEIFKIVKGKATSIFNTRDYNEKEEKGSLFIGPGAFSIKEQKLYFPTQRGIFRAAIPNEGKITELEKVFAPTLLYSRESHAIGAQMAVRKMEFTSDNRLIFLTSNNGIQLYDGEKVVEIE
;
A
#
# COMPACT_ATOMS: atom_id res chain seq x y z
N MET A 1 -60.10 6.53 22.27
CA MET A 1 -58.91 7.39 22.43
C MET A 1 -57.65 6.67 22.96
N LYS A 2 -57.74 5.70 23.89
CA LYS A 2 -56.53 5.04 24.45
C LYS A 2 -55.70 4.20 23.45
N TYR A 3 -56.30 3.67 22.39
CA TYR A 3 -55.60 2.84 21.40
C TYR A 3 -54.99 3.63 20.24
N PHE A 4 -55.32 4.92 20.08
CA PHE A 4 -54.80 5.75 19.00
C PHE A 4 -53.34 6.18 19.25
N TYR A 5 -53.00 6.44 20.52
CA TYR A 5 -51.63 6.76 20.93
C TYR A 5 -50.69 5.56 20.85
N LEU A 6 -51.20 4.33 21.06
CA LEU A 6 -50.40 3.11 20.93
C LEU A 6 -50.03 2.81 19.47
N LEU A 7 -50.93 3.09 18.53
CA LEU A 7 -50.67 2.94 17.10
C LEU A 7 -49.67 4.00 16.59
N LEU A 8 -49.76 5.24 17.11
CA LEU A 8 -48.81 6.30 16.79
C LEU A 8 -47.40 6.02 17.34
N PHE A 9 -47.29 5.34 18.49
CA PHE A 9 -46.02 4.95 19.09
C PHE A 9 -45.37 3.77 18.34
N LEU A 10 -46.16 2.86 17.77
CA LEU A 10 -45.68 1.74 16.95
C LEU A 10 -45.25 2.17 15.53
N LEU A 11 -45.85 3.22 14.97
CA LEU A 11 -45.45 3.77 13.66
C LEU A 11 -44.13 4.58 13.70
N LEU A 12 -43.71 5.04 14.88
CA LEU A 12 -42.40 5.71 15.07
C LEU A 12 -41.22 4.71 15.13
N PHE A 13 -41.49 3.40 15.14
CA PHE A 13 -40.47 2.35 15.06
C PHE A 13 -40.37 1.69 13.68
N VAL A 14 -41.01 2.26 12.65
CA VAL A 14 -40.67 1.89 11.26
C VAL A 14 -39.29 2.47 10.98
N PHE A 15 -38.30 1.60 11.21
CA PHE A 15 -36.92 1.71 10.83
C PHE A 15 -36.72 2.54 9.55
N GLY A 16 -36.35 3.80 9.73
CA GLY A 16 -35.41 4.43 8.82
C GLY A 16 -34.07 3.72 8.95
N TYR A 17 -33.95 2.50 8.43
CA TYR A 17 -32.67 2.04 7.91
C TYR A 17 -32.40 2.93 6.70
N SER A 18 -31.89 4.13 6.96
CA SER A 18 -30.99 4.74 6.01
C SER A 18 -29.92 3.68 5.80
N GLN A 19 -29.94 3.02 4.64
CA GLN A 19 -28.71 2.48 4.11
C GLN A 19 -27.82 3.71 3.96
N ALA A 20 -27.06 4.04 5.00
CA ALA A 20 -25.88 4.84 4.80
C ALA A 20 -25.11 4.02 3.77
N ASP A 21 -25.02 4.55 2.54
CA ASP A 21 -24.23 3.94 1.49
C ASP A 21 -22.89 3.57 2.13
N THR A 22 -22.68 2.27 2.33
CA THR A 22 -21.47 1.81 3.00
C THR A 22 -20.35 2.19 2.07
N ILE A 23 -19.56 3.20 2.47
CA ILE A 23 -18.40 3.65 1.72
C ILE A 23 -17.61 2.40 1.33
N THR A 24 -17.48 2.17 0.02
CA THR A 24 -16.78 0.98 -0.46
C THR A 24 -15.30 1.18 -0.16
N SER A 25 -14.77 0.36 0.76
CA SER A 25 -13.34 0.36 1.07
C SER A 25 -12.57 -0.48 0.05
N TYR A 26 -11.45 0.07 -0.43
CA TYR A 26 -10.56 -0.55 -1.39
C TYR A 26 -9.22 -0.90 -0.75
N LYS A 27 -8.67 -2.06 -1.13
CA LYS A 27 -7.36 -2.53 -0.62
C LYS A 27 -6.20 -2.22 -1.55
N ASP A 28 -6.46 -2.10 -2.86
CA ASP A 28 -5.45 -1.79 -3.86
C ASP A 28 -6.09 -1.16 -5.10
N MET A 29 -5.28 -0.44 -5.85
CA MET A 29 -5.64 0.18 -7.12
C MET A 29 -4.48 0.12 -8.10
N VAL A 30 -4.78 0.01 -9.38
CA VAL A 30 -3.81 0.15 -10.48
C VAL A 30 -4.45 0.97 -11.59
N MET A 31 -3.62 1.67 -12.37
CA MET A 31 -4.08 2.47 -13.48
C MET A 31 -3.44 1.99 -14.76
N ASP A 32 -4.16 2.00 -15.87
CA ASP A 32 -3.55 2.07 -17.19
C ASP A 32 -3.49 3.55 -17.65
N ASN A 33 -3.38 3.81 -18.96
CA ASN A 33 -3.32 5.18 -19.47
C ASN A 33 -4.66 5.92 -19.38
N ASN A 34 -5.78 5.21 -19.41
CA ASN A 34 -7.13 5.76 -19.57
C ASN A 34 -8.06 5.39 -18.40
N HIS A 35 -7.73 4.35 -17.63
CA HIS A 35 -8.62 3.77 -16.64
C HIS A 35 -7.95 3.60 -15.30
N LEU A 36 -8.76 3.75 -14.25
CA LEU A 36 -8.45 3.35 -12.89
C LEU A 36 -9.19 2.04 -12.59
N TYR A 37 -8.46 1.06 -12.07
CA TYR A 37 -9.02 -0.20 -11.58
C TYR A 37 -8.77 -0.29 -10.09
N ALA A 38 -9.80 -0.61 -9.32
CA ALA A 38 -9.67 -0.82 -7.88
C ALA A 38 -10.33 -2.11 -7.44
N ILE A 39 -9.72 -2.75 -6.45
CA ILE A 39 -10.23 -3.96 -5.83
C ILE A 39 -10.69 -3.66 -4.40
N SER A 40 -11.96 -3.95 -4.11
CA SER A 40 -12.53 -3.72 -2.79
C SER A 40 -12.00 -4.71 -1.75
N ASP A 41 -12.16 -4.40 -0.46
CA ASP A 41 -11.86 -5.35 0.62
C ASP A 41 -12.69 -6.64 0.51
N LYS A 42 -13.90 -6.53 -0.04
CA LYS A 42 -14.79 -7.67 -0.31
C LYS A 42 -14.40 -8.45 -1.58
N GLY A 43 -13.47 -7.93 -2.38
CA GLY A 43 -12.97 -8.58 -3.58
C GLY A 43 -13.78 -8.28 -4.84
N LYS A 44 -14.63 -7.25 -4.85
CA LYS A 44 -15.23 -6.68 -6.09
C LYS A 44 -14.21 -5.84 -6.84
N ILE A 45 -14.38 -5.69 -8.15
CA ILE A 45 -13.54 -4.79 -8.97
C ILE A 45 -14.41 -3.69 -9.56
N SER A 46 -13.96 -2.45 -9.44
CA SER A 46 -14.60 -1.29 -10.04
C SER A 46 -13.61 -0.62 -10.99
N ILE A 47 -14.11 -0.14 -12.13
CA ILE A 47 -13.32 0.43 -13.23
C ILE A 47 -13.91 1.79 -13.61
N TRP A 48 -13.06 2.82 -13.66
CA TRP A 48 -13.44 4.17 -14.03
C TRP A 48 -12.60 4.69 -15.18
N ASP A 49 -13.19 5.57 -15.98
CA ASP A 49 -12.44 6.41 -16.91
C ASP A 49 -11.73 7.50 -16.11
N ILE A 50 -10.41 7.63 -16.28
CA ILE A 50 -9.58 8.51 -15.45
C ILE A 50 -9.77 9.99 -15.81
N HIS A 51 -10.26 10.30 -17.00
CA HIS A 51 -10.41 11.68 -17.46
C HIS A 51 -11.76 12.27 -17.05
N SER A 52 -12.83 11.49 -17.23
CA SER A 52 -14.21 11.87 -16.89
C SER A 52 -14.62 11.47 -15.48
N LEU A 53 -13.85 10.60 -14.83
CA LEU A 53 -14.12 10.00 -13.51
C LEU A 53 -15.42 9.18 -13.44
N LYS A 54 -16.00 8.84 -14.59
CA LYS A 54 -17.22 8.03 -14.66
C LYS A 54 -16.87 6.56 -14.48
N LYS A 55 -17.63 5.88 -13.62
CA LYS A 55 -17.59 4.42 -13.49
C LYS A 55 -18.04 3.77 -14.80
N LEU A 56 -17.18 2.97 -15.40
CA LEU A 56 -17.42 2.26 -16.65
C LEU A 56 -17.96 0.85 -16.41
N HIS A 57 -17.44 0.19 -15.38
CA HIS A 57 -17.76 -1.22 -15.14
C HIS A 57 -17.58 -1.59 -13.66
N GLU A 58 -18.34 -2.59 -13.20
CA GLU A 58 -18.17 -3.19 -11.89
C GLU A 58 -18.37 -4.71 -11.97
N VAL A 59 -17.35 -5.45 -11.55
CA VAL A 59 -17.40 -6.91 -11.44
C VAL A 59 -17.85 -7.26 -10.03
N GLN A 60 -19.04 -7.86 -9.93
CA GLN A 60 -19.70 -8.15 -8.65
C GLN A 60 -19.15 -9.38 -7.90
N ASP A 61 -18.34 -10.20 -8.56
CA ASP A 61 -17.71 -11.37 -7.92
C ASP A 61 -16.80 -10.91 -6.76
N THR A 62 -16.75 -11.71 -5.69
CA THR A 62 -16.05 -11.40 -4.43
C THR A 62 -14.81 -12.27 -4.21
N MET A 63 -14.44 -13.06 -5.21
CA MET A 63 -13.31 -13.97 -5.13
C MET A 63 -11.96 -13.32 -5.45
N TYR A 64 -11.94 -12.09 -5.97
CA TYR A 64 -10.70 -11.42 -6.35
C TYR A 64 -9.90 -11.01 -5.12
N SER A 65 -8.60 -11.28 -5.17
CA SER A 65 -7.68 -11.04 -4.07
C SER A 65 -6.55 -10.09 -4.41
N ALA A 66 -6.13 -10.02 -5.68
CA ALA A 66 -5.04 -9.19 -6.15
C ALA A 66 -5.34 -8.57 -7.52
N ILE A 67 -4.68 -7.45 -7.80
CA ILE A 67 -4.68 -6.77 -9.09
C ILE A 67 -3.25 -6.31 -9.41
N GLY A 68 -2.86 -6.31 -10.69
CA GLY A 68 -1.54 -5.86 -11.11
C GLY A 68 -1.52 -5.47 -12.58
N ARG A 69 -0.56 -4.62 -12.97
CA ARG A 69 -0.38 -4.15 -14.34
C ARG A 69 0.93 -4.71 -14.90
N ASP A 70 0.86 -5.27 -16.10
CA ASP A 70 2.03 -5.76 -16.82
C ASP A 70 2.77 -4.62 -17.56
N ARG A 71 3.89 -4.93 -18.21
CA ARG A 71 4.69 -3.92 -18.94
C ARG A 71 4.05 -3.45 -20.26
N ASN A 72 2.98 -4.11 -20.71
CA ASN A 72 2.19 -3.73 -21.87
C ASN A 72 0.88 -3.02 -21.49
N ASN A 73 0.74 -2.57 -20.23
CA ASN A 73 -0.46 -1.96 -19.67
C ASN A 73 -1.70 -2.88 -19.63
N ILE A 74 -1.51 -4.20 -19.68
CA ILE A 74 -2.59 -5.16 -19.46
C ILE A 74 -2.80 -5.33 -17.96
N ILE A 75 -4.07 -5.29 -17.54
CA ILE A 75 -4.46 -5.50 -16.15
C ILE A 75 -4.74 -6.97 -15.89
N HIS A 76 -4.06 -7.51 -14.89
CA HIS A 76 -4.17 -8.88 -14.41
C HIS A 76 -4.86 -8.88 -13.05
N ILE A 77 -5.68 -9.91 -12.83
CA ILE A 77 -6.39 -10.16 -11.57
C ILE A 77 -6.04 -11.55 -11.06
N GLY A 78 -5.96 -11.67 -9.74
CA GLY A 78 -5.73 -12.92 -9.04
C GLY A 78 -6.79 -13.18 -8.00
N THR A 79 -7.01 -14.44 -7.66
CA THR A 79 -8.14 -14.87 -6.82
C THR A 79 -7.68 -15.58 -5.55
N LYS A 80 -8.62 -15.73 -4.60
CA LYS A 80 -8.40 -16.45 -3.34
C LYS A 80 -8.06 -17.94 -3.53
N ASP A 81 -8.44 -18.53 -4.66
CA ASP A 81 -8.21 -19.94 -5.00
C ASP A 81 -7.07 -20.16 -6.02
N GLY A 82 -6.33 -19.12 -6.38
CA GLY A 82 -5.15 -19.24 -7.23
C GLY A 82 -5.45 -19.27 -8.73
N ARG A 83 -6.55 -18.66 -9.18
CA ARG A 83 -6.80 -18.41 -10.60
C ARG A 83 -6.29 -17.02 -10.99
N LEU A 84 -5.83 -16.91 -12.23
CA LEU A 84 -5.48 -15.63 -12.84
C LEU A 84 -6.28 -15.40 -14.11
N ALA A 85 -6.75 -14.16 -14.26
CA ALA A 85 -7.34 -13.65 -15.48
C ALA A 85 -6.71 -12.30 -15.84
N LYS A 86 -6.93 -11.87 -17.08
CA LYS A 86 -6.62 -10.52 -17.56
C LYS A 86 -7.88 -9.88 -18.12
N PHE A 87 -7.95 -8.56 -18.04
CA PHE A 87 -9.02 -7.82 -18.71
C PHE A 87 -8.78 -7.77 -20.22
N ASN A 88 -9.86 -7.95 -20.97
CA ASN A 88 -9.95 -7.58 -22.38
C ASN A 88 -10.37 -6.11 -22.50
N ASN A 89 -10.35 -5.56 -23.72
CA ASN A 89 -10.71 -4.16 -23.99
C ASN A 89 -12.17 -3.82 -23.64
N ASP A 90 -13.06 -4.82 -23.63
CA ASP A 90 -14.48 -4.69 -23.27
C ASP A 90 -14.74 -4.92 -21.76
N PHE A 91 -13.66 -4.96 -20.95
CA PHE A 91 -13.67 -5.30 -19.53
C PHE A 91 -14.12 -6.73 -19.19
N SER A 92 -14.27 -7.62 -20.19
CA SER A 92 -14.47 -9.04 -19.92
C SER A 92 -13.18 -9.69 -19.41
N LEU A 93 -13.32 -10.75 -18.62
CA LEU A 93 -12.20 -11.48 -18.03
C LEU A 93 -11.81 -12.69 -18.89
N ASN A 94 -10.54 -12.74 -19.27
CA ASN A 94 -9.93 -13.89 -19.93
C ASN A 94 -9.07 -14.68 -18.93
N TRP A 95 -9.57 -15.83 -18.49
CA TRP A 95 -8.87 -16.75 -17.58
C TRP A 95 -7.77 -17.51 -18.32
N TYR A 96 -6.53 -17.42 -17.81
CA TYR A 96 -5.37 -18.00 -18.50
C TYR A 96 -4.48 -18.89 -17.61
N LEU A 97 -4.67 -18.88 -16.28
CA LEU A 97 -3.84 -19.70 -15.40
C LEU A 97 -4.59 -20.13 -14.13
N GLN A 98 -4.34 -21.38 -13.72
CA GLN A 98 -4.68 -21.92 -12.42
C GLN A 98 -3.38 -22.39 -11.75
N LEU A 99 -3.11 -21.91 -10.54
CA LEU A 99 -1.97 -22.37 -9.76
C LEU A 99 -2.14 -23.85 -9.41
N LYS A 100 -1.04 -24.62 -9.46
CA LYS A 100 -1.03 -26.06 -9.13
C LYS A 100 -1.54 -26.31 -7.70
N LYS A 101 -1.23 -25.41 -6.78
CA LYS A 101 -1.78 -25.38 -5.42
C LYS A 101 -2.81 -24.28 -5.34
N LYS A 102 -3.98 -24.57 -4.77
CA LYS A 102 -5.01 -23.57 -4.48
C LYS A 102 -4.52 -22.63 -3.38
N LEU A 103 -3.84 -21.57 -3.78
CA LEU A 103 -3.26 -20.55 -2.91
C LEU A 103 -3.81 -19.18 -3.30
N GLN A 104 -4.15 -18.37 -2.30
CA GLN A 104 -4.55 -16.99 -2.52
C GLN A 104 -3.42 -16.21 -3.19
N VAL A 105 -3.76 -15.46 -4.24
CA VAL A 105 -2.84 -14.49 -4.84
C VAL A 105 -2.98 -13.17 -4.08
N HIS A 106 -1.92 -12.70 -3.44
CA HIS A 106 -1.93 -11.44 -2.68
C HIS A 106 -1.46 -10.25 -3.50
N ASN A 107 -0.46 -10.43 -4.36
CA ASN A 107 0.04 -9.40 -5.27
C ASN A 107 0.51 -10.03 -6.59
N ILE A 108 0.52 -9.23 -7.66
CA ILE A 108 0.99 -9.61 -8.99
C ILE A 108 2.02 -8.58 -9.43
N PHE A 109 3.23 -9.03 -9.79
CA PHE A 109 4.33 -8.19 -10.24
C PHE A 109 4.85 -8.67 -11.59
N PHE A 110 5.41 -7.72 -12.34
CA PHE A 110 6.09 -7.99 -13.60
C PHE A 110 7.44 -7.31 -13.59
N ASN A 111 8.51 -8.05 -13.90
CA ASN A 111 9.83 -7.45 -14.09
C ASN A 111 9.92 -6.71 -15.43
N SER A 112 11.07 -6.14 -15.75
CA SER A 112 11.36 -5.37 -16.98
C SER A 112 11.22 -6.20 -18.26
N GLN A 113 11.32 -7.53 -18.16
CA GLN A 113 11.12 -8.49 -19.26
C GLN A 113 9.67 -8.99 -19.34
N ASN A 114 8.76 -8.35 -18.61
CA ASN A 114 7.36 -8.76 -18.45
C ASN A 114 7.17 -10.17 -17.86
N LYS A 115 8.16 -10.67 -17.11
CA LYS A 115 8.05 -11.94 -16.40
C LYS A 115 7.25 -11.76 -15.12
N MET A 116 6.25 -12.61 -14.93
CA MET A 116 5.32 -12.57 -13.80
C MET A 116 5.91 -13.19 -12.53
N PHE A 117 5.69 -12.51 -11.42
CA PHE A 117 5.91 -12.99 -10.07
C PHE A 117 4.67 -12.71 -9.23
N LEU A 118 4.28 -13.68 -8.42
CA LEU A 118 3.13 -13.59 -7.53
C LEU A 118 3.62 -13.55 -6.09
N VAL A 119 2.87 -12.87 -5.22
CA VAL A 119 2.97 -13.14 -3.79
C VAL A 119 1.82 -14.06 -3.39
N VAL A 120 2.18 -15.18 -2.78
CA VAL A 120 1.27 -16.18 -2.19
C VAL A 120 1.55 -16.26 -0.68
N PRO A 121 0.73 -16.95 0.15
CA PRO A 121 0.77 -16.82 1.61
C PRO A 121 2.15 -16.95 2.29
N TYR A 122 3.10 -17.68 1.69
CA TYR A 122 4.39 -17.96 2.32
C TYR A 122 5.60 -17.70 1.41
N ALA A 123 5.41 -17.12 0.22
CA ALA A 123 6.51 -16.98 -0.73
C ALA A 123 6.24 -15.91 -1.80
N VAL A 124 7.34 -15.44 -2.42
CA VAL A 124 7.29 -15.02 -3.82
C VAL A 124 7.25 -16.27 -4.67
N TYR A 125 6.43 -16.27 -5.72
CA TYR A 125 6.15 -17.43 -6.54
C TYR A 125 6.20 -17.08 -8.02
N ASN A 126 6.94 -17.87 -8.80
CA ASN A 126 6.92 -17.81 -10.25
C ASN A 126 5.99 -18.92 -10.75
N PRO A 127 4.82 -18.57 -11.30
CA PRO A 127 3.81 -19.56 -11.67
C PRO A 127 4.14 -20.31 -12.97
N VAL A 128 5.09 -19.82 -13.78
CA VAL A 128 5.47 -20.46 -15.05
C VAL A 128 6.35 -21.69 -14.81
N ASN A 129 7.34 -21.57 -13.91
CA ASN A 129 8.26 -22.66 -13.60
C ASN A 129 8.02 -23.30 -12.23
N ASP A 130 6.96 -22.89 -11.53
CA ASP A 130 6.54 -23.43 -10.23
C ASP A 130 7.61 -23.30 -9.12
N LYS A 131 8.36 -22.19 -9.13
CA LYS A 131 9.44 -21.92 -8.17
C LYS A 131 8.98 -20.95 -7.06
N TYR A 132 9.35 -21.27 -5.82
CA TYR A 132 9.02 -20.51 -4.62
C TYR A 132 10.29 -19.94 -3.98
N TRP A 133 10.18 -18.74 -3.44
CA TRP A 133 11.19 -18.09 -2.61
C TRP A 133 10.57 -17.68 -1.29
N ASP A 134 10.98 -18.35 -0.22
CA ASP A 134 10.45 -18.22 1.14
C ASP A 134 11.56 -17.96 2.18
N LYS A 135 12.83 -17.87 1.75
CA LYS A 135 13.99 -17.76 2.65
C LYS A 135 14.42 -16.31 2.88
N PHE A 136 13.46 -15.43 3.09
CA PHE A 136 13.73 -14.04 3.45
C PHE A 136 14.27 -13.96 4.87
N LYS A 137 15.51 -13.49 5.01
CA LYS A 137 16.23 -13.42 6.29
C LYS A 137 15.56 -12.39 7.21
N ILE A 138 15.31 -12.79 8.45
CA ILE A 138 14.83 -11.86 9.47
C ILE A 138 16.02 -11.05 9.96
N VAL A 139 15.92 -9.72 9.89
CA VAL A 139 16.86 -8.82 10.55
C VAL A 139 16.46 -8.72 12.01
N ASP A 140 17.32 -9.23 12.89
CA ASP A 140 17.13 -9.13 14.33
C ASP A 140 17.45 -7.69 14.77
N THR A 141 16.50 -7.04 15.43
CA THR A 141 16.70 -5.71 15.98
C THR A 141 15.96 -5.62 17.31
N PRO A 142 16.56 -5.03 18.37
CA PRO A 142 15.90 -4.86 19.65
C PRO A 142 14.53 -4.17 19.52
N GLY A 143 13.53 -4.63 20.28
CA GLY A 143 12.19 -4.04 20.32
C GLY A 143 11.20 -4.52 19.24
N ARG A 144 11.61 -5.42 18.34
CA ARG A 144 10.72 -5.94 17.29
C ARG A 144 9.97 -7.21 17.68
N MET A 145 8.88 -7.47 16.96
CA MET A 145 8.16 -8.73 17.03
C MET A 145 9.09 -9.90 16.66
N ARG A 146 9.36 -10.78 17.62
CA ARG A 146 10.19 -11.97 17.40
C ARG A 146 9.35 -13.07 16.76
N VAL A 147 9.63 -13.37 15.50
CA VAL A 147 9.07 -14.57 14.86
C VAL A 147 9.77 -15.79 15.43
N SER A 148 9.00 -16.71 16.01
CA SER A 148 9.52 -17.94 16.60
C SER A 148 8.99 -19.15 15.85
N THR A 149 9.82 -20.17 15.72
CA THR A 149 9.41 -21.50 15.25
C THR A 149 9.32 -22.45 16.44
N ILE A 150 8.26 -23.23 16.51
CA ILE A 150 8.12 -24.32 17.47
C ILE A 150 8.91 -25.51 16.91
N LYS A 151 9.82 -26.05 17.70
CA LYS A 151 10.54 -27.28 17.43
C LYS A 151 10.13 -28.33 18.44
N LYS A 152 10.03 -29.57 17.97
CA LYS A 152 9.77 -30.74 18.80
C LYS A 152 11.06 -31.55 18.93
N PHE A 153 11.42 -31.91 20.15
CA PHE A 153 12.44 -32.91 20.43
C PHE A 153 11.86 -33.93 21.40
N LEU A 154 11.72 -35.18 20.93
CA LEU A 154 10.95 -36.22 21.61
C LEU A 154 9.53 -35.73 21.97
N PHE A 155 9.21 -35.63 23.25
CA PHE A 155 7.92 -35.18 23.77
C PHE A 155 7.89 -33.69 24.16
N PHE A 156 9.04 -32.98 24.05
CA PHE A 156 9.16 -31.59 24.44
C PHE A 156 9.04 -30.66 23.23
N TYR A 157 8.30 -29.58 23.41
CA TYR A 157 8.25 -28.47 22.47
C TYR A 157 9.09 -27.33 23.03
N TYR A 158 9.95 -26.75 22.20
CA TYR A 158 10.69 -25.54 22.53
C TYR A 158 10.61 -24.56 21.36
N THR A 159 10.66 -23.27 21.66
CA THR A 159 10.68 -22.22 20.66
C THR A 159 12.12 -21.85 20.32
N ARG A 160 12.39 -21.62 19.03
CA ARG A 160 13.63 -20.99 18.57
C ARG A 160 13.31 -19.81 17.67
N PRO A 161 14.10 -18.73 17.71
CA PRO A 161 13.97 -17.64 16.76
C PRO A 161 13.98 -18.18 15.33
N ALA A 162 13.02 -17.73 14.53
CA ALA A 162 12.97 -18.06 13.11
C ALA A 162 14.14 -17.35 12.42
N LYS A 163 14.88 -18.06 11.55
CA LYS A 163 15.92 -17.45 10.72
C LYS A 163 15.33 -16.76 9.48
N TYR A 164 14.24 -17.30 8.97
CA TYR A 164 13.55 -16.83 7.79
C TYR A 164 12.07 -16.67 8.07
N SER A 165 11.44 -15.67 7.47
CA SER A 165 9.99 -15.49 7.53
C SER A 165 9.52 -14.70 6.31
N PHE A 166 8.34 -15.07 5.82
CA PHE A 166 7.64 -14.32 4.80
C PHE A 166 6.17 -14.22 5.20
N MET A 167 5.62 -13.02 5.04
CA MET A 167 4.18 -12.77 5.12
C MET A 167 3.81 -11.95 3.89
N PRO A 168 2.60 -12.13 3.33
CA PRO A 168 2.12 -11.28 2.26
C PRO A 168 2.21 -9.81 2.67
N PRO A 169 2.79 -8.93 1.82
CA PRO A 169 3.02 -7.55 2.20
C PRO A 169 1.74 -6.73 2.20
N ARG A 170 1.68 -5.74 3.09
CA ARG A 170 0.73 -4.64 3.02
C ARG A 170 1.18 -3.55 2.05
N ILE A 171 2.49 -3.39 1.91
CA ILE A 171 3.12 -2.39 1.05
C ILE A 171 4.03 -3.12 0.08
N ALA A 172 3.83 -2.91 -1.21
CA ALA A 172 4.70 -3.50 -2.20
C ALA A 172 4.91 -2.59 -3.41
N PHE A 173 6.10 -2.68 -3.98
CA PHE A 173 6.53 -1.85 -5.10
C PHE A 173 7.59 -2.58 -5.92
N THR A 174 7.55 -2.47 -7.24
CA THR A 174 8.61 -2.98 -8.12
C THR A 174 9.37 -1.81 -8.71
N ASP A 175 10.65 -1.75 -8.42
CA ASP A 175 11.52 -0.67 -8.90
C ASP A 175 12.08 -0.95 -10.30
N SER A 176 12.71 0.06 -10.87
CA SER A 176 13.30 0.02 -12.22
C SER A 176 14.49 -0.92 -12.38
N ASN A 177 15.03 -1.45 -11.28
CA ASN A 177 16.09 -2.46 -11.25
C ASN A 177 15.54 -3.88 -11.05
N ASP A 178 14.23 -4.07 -11.22
CA ASP A 178 13.53 -5.33 -11.00
C ASP A 178 13.59 -5.83 -9.55
N ARG A 179 13.71 -4.94 -8.58
CA ARG A 179 13.58 -5.31 -7.17
C ARG A 179 12.13 -5.13 -6.73
N ILE A 180 11.55 -6.19 -6.19
CA ILE A 180 10.24 -6.17 -5.55
C ILE A 180 10.46 -5.91 -4.07
N TRP A 181 10.11 -4.70 -3.64
CA TRP A 181 10.10 -4.26 -2.25
C TRP A 181 8.78 -4.69 -1.62
N MET A 182 8.83 -5.36 -0.48
CA MET A 182 7.67 -5.94 0.19
C MET A 182 7.78 -5.68 1.68
N ALA A 183 6.79 -5.01 2.26
CA ALA A 183 6.83 -4.61 3.66
C ALA A 183 5.51 -4.88 4.39
N ASN A 184 5.65 -5.24 5.66
CA ASN A 184 4.59 -5.25 6.66
C ASN A 184 5.01 -4.38 7.84
N THR A 185 4.17 -3.42 8.21
CA THR A 185 4.39 -2.53 9.35
C THR A 185 3.47 -2.94 10.49
N PHE A 186 4.03 -3.04 11.69
CA PHE A 186 3.37 -3.55 12.89
C PHE A 186 3.29 -2.46 13.98
N GLY A 187 2.83 -1.26 13.60
CA GLY A 187 2.78 -0.11 14.51
C GLY A 187 4.14 0.17 15.14
N GLU A 188 4.19 0.27 16.48
CA GLU A 188 5.41 0.52 17.25
C GLU A 188 6.47 -0.60 17.13
N PHE A 189 6.08 -1.80 16.69
CA PHE A 189 6.99 -2.95 16.56
C PHE A 189 7.80 -2.95 15.25
N GLY A 190 7.71 -1.88 14.45
CA GLY A 190 8.52 -1.63 13.26
C GLY A 190 8.04 -2.36 12.00
N THR A 191 8.92 -2.43 11.00
CA THR A 191 8.61 -2.96 9.66
C THR A 191 9.40 -4.23 9.32
N MET A 192 8.73 -5.33 8.98
CA MET A 192 9.35 -6.43 8.26
C MET A 192 9.46 -6.09 6.77
N LEU A 193 10.68 -5.78 6.30
CA LEU A 193 11.02 -5.52 4.91
C LEU A 193 11.70 -6.75 4.29
N ASN A 194 11.16 -7.17 3.16
CA ASN A 194 11.68 -8.21 2.30
C ASN A 194 11.94 -7.59 0.91
N VAL A 195 13.08 -7.90 0.30
CA VAL A 195 13.39 -7.44 -1.06
C VAL A 195 13.74 -8.64 -1.92
N PHE A 196 13.11 -8.74 -3.08
CA PHE A 196 13.34 -9.83 -4.04
C PHE A 196 13.88 -9.26 -5.35
N ASP A 197 15.02 -9.76 -5.81
CA ASP A 197 15.58 -9.45 -7.12
C ASP A 197 14.89 -10.33 -8.18
N ALA A 198 13.92 -9.77 -8.90
CA ALA A 198 13.14 -10.47 -9.92
C ALA A 198 13.90 -10.68 -11.23
N LYS A 199 15.06 -10.03 -11.40
CA LYS A 199 15.97 -10.26 -12.54
C LYS A 199 16.89 -11.45 -12.27
N LYS A 200 17.45 -11.55 -11.06
CA LYS A 200 18.33 -12.65 -10.63
C LYS A 200 17.58 -13.79 -9.95
N GLU A 201 16.28 -13.61 -9.70
CA GLU A 201 15.41 -14.58 -9.05
C GLU A 201 15.94 -15.05 -7.69
N LYS A 202 16.20 -14.09 -6.79
CA LYS A 202 16.73 -14.36 -5.45
C LYS A 202 16.26 -13.36 -4.41
N GLU A 203 16.16 -13.83 -3.17
CA GLU A 203 15.99 -12.99 -1.99
C GLU A 203 17.25 -12.12 -1.77
N LEU A 204 17.04 -10.86 -1.39
CA LEU A 204 18.10 -9.94 -1.01
C LEU A 204 18.08 -9.72 0.51
N GLU A 205 19.26 -9.53 1.10
CA GLU A 205 19.35 -9.14 2.51
C GLU A 205 18.94 -7.68 2.67
N PRO A 206 18.03 -7.35 3.60
CA PRO A 206 17.50 -5.99 3.75
C PRO A 206 18.38 -5.10 4.63
N ASP A 207 19.70 -5.32 4.66
CA ASP A 207 20.69 -4.51 5.41
C ASP A 207 20.98 -3.19 4.67
N ILE A 208 19.92 -2.44 4.43
CA ILE A 208 19.90 -1.20 3.65
C ILE A 208 19.83 0.01 4.60
N PHE A 209 19.30 -0.18 5.81
CA PHE A 209 19.02 0.87 6.78
C PHE A 209 19.89 0.72 8.03
N GLU A 210 20.73 1.72 8.31
CA GLU A 210 21.54 1.75 9.55
C GLU A 210 20.67 1.72 10.81
N SER A 211 19.48 2.35 10.78
CA SER A 211 18.49 2.34 11.86
C SER A 211 17.22 1.58 11.47
N TYR A 212 17.37 0.36 10.96
CA TYR A 212 16.24 -0.48 10.55
C TYR A 212 15.18 -0.66 11.66
N GLY A 213 15.59 -0.66 12.93
CA GLY A 213 14.70 -0.79 14.09
C GLY A 213 13.60 0.26 14.19
N SER A 214 13.86 1.50 13.75
CA SER A 214 12.91 2.63 13.79
C SER A 214 12.19 2.88 12.46
N LEU A 215 12.30 1.95 11.51
CA LEU A 215 11.60 2.04 10.23
C LEU A 215 10.13 1.62 10.42
N HIS A 216 9.22 2.56 10.12
CA HIS A 216 7.76 2.37 10.08
C HIS A 216 7.28 2.68 8.66
N LEU A 217 7.66 1.83 7.72
CA LEU A 217 7.49 2.04 6.28
C LEU A 217 6.02 2.27 5.91
N GLN A 218 5.79 3.30 5.10
CA GLN A 218 4.49 3.69 4.56
C GLN A 218 4.42 3.52 3.03
N SER A 219 5.53 3.70 2.33
CA SER A 219 5.63 3.40 0.89
C SER A 219 7.07 3.21 0.41
N VAL A 220 7.19 2.67 -0.80
CA VAL A 220 8.41 2.72 -1.62
C VAL A 220 8.02 3.22 -3.01
N PHE A 221 8.80 4.12 -3.58
CA PHE A 221 8.55 4.71 -4.91
C PHE A 221 9.88 5.15 -5.55
N GLU A 222 9.84 5.57 -6.82
CA GLU A 222 11.01 6.08 -7.55
C GLU A 222 10.79 7.48 -8.11
N ASP A 223 11.89 8.21 -8.33
CA ASP A 223 11.90 9.40 -9.19
C ASP A 223 12.19 9.03 -10.66
N ASP A 224 12.17 10.03 -11.54
CA ASP A 224 12.49 9.91 -12.96
C ASP A 224 13.95 9.50 -13.23
N LYS A 225 14.84 9.73 -12.26
CA LYS A 225 16.25 9.31 -12.28
C LYS A 225 16.46 7.91 -11.69
N LYS A 226 15.38 7.16 -11.39
CA LYS A 226 15.43 5.79 -10.85
C LYS A 226 16.08 5.68 -9.48
N ASN A 227 16.09 6.78 -8.71
CA ASN A 227 16.41 6.71 -7.30
C ASN A 227 15.20 6.15 -6.55
N VAL A 228 15.45 5.22 -5.63
CA VAL A 228 14.39 4.66 -4.79
C VAL A 228 14.24 5.48 -3.53
N TYR A 229 13.00 5.77 -3.14
CA TYR A 229 12.65 6.48 -1.93
C TYR A 229 11.75 5.64 -1.05
N VAL A 230 11.85 5.87 0.25
CA VAL A 230 11.03 5.22 1.26
C VAL A 230 10.48 6.28 2.18
N THR A 231 9.16 6.32 2.36
CA THR A 231 8.55 7.08 3.45
C THR A 231 8.34 6.20 4.66
N SER A 232 8.59 6.77 5.84
CA SER A 232 8.42 6.12 7.13
C SER A 232 7.66 7.04 8.06
N GLY A 233 6.68 6.53 8.78
CA GLY A 233 5.94 7.32 9.75
C GLY A 233 5.15 6.48 10.73
N LEU A 234 5.00 7.03 11.94
CA LEU A 234 4.27 6.42 13.05
C LEU A 234 3.57 7.52 13.83
N GLN A 235 2.29 7.32 14.14
CA GLN A 235 1.61 8.07 15.18
C GLN A 235 1.41 7.16 16.38
N HIS A 236 2.10 7.48 17.47
CA HIS A 236 1.95 6.81 18.77
C HIS A 236 1.59 7.87 19.83
N PHE A 237 2.35 7.96 20.94
CA PHE A 237 2.29 9.10 21.87
C PHE A 237 2.76 10.42 21.24
N MET A 238 3.58 10.32 20.19
CA MET A 238 4.03 11.44 19.38
C MET A 238 4.00 11.01 17.92
N ASN A 239 4.01 12.00 17.04
CA ASN A 239 4.16 11.78 15.62
C ASN A 239 5.64 11.58 15.27
N PHE A 240 5.88 10.75 14.27
CA PHE A 240 7.19 10.53 13.68
C PHE A 240 7.04 10.40 12.17
N GLY A 241 8.04 10.92 11.46
CA GLY A 241 8.06 10.99 10.01
C GLY A 241 9.48 11.15 9.50
N GLU A 242 9.87 10.31 8.57
CA GLU A 242 11.17 10.33 7.93
C GLU A 242 11.06 9.88 6.47
N ILE A 243 11.89 10.46 5.60
CA ILE A 243 11.98 10.09 4.19
C ILE A 243 13.41 9.72 3.89
N PHE A 244 13.61 8.55 3.30
CA PHE A 244 14.90 8.01 2.93
C PHE A 244 15.06 7.99 1.42
N LYS A 245 16.27 8.29 0.95
CA LYS A 245 16.73 8.01 -0.40
C LYS A 245 17.68 6.80 -0.36
N ILE A 246 17.48 5.84 -1.24
CA ILE A 246 18.31 4.64 -1.35
C ILE A 246 19.22 4.78 -2.56
N VAL A 247 20.53 4.88 -2.30
CA VAL A 247 21.55 4.97 -3.34
C VAL A 247 22.56 3.86 -3.12
N LYS A 248 22.83 3.07 -4.17
CA LYS A 248 23.81 1.96 -4.14
C LYS A 248 23.61 0.99 -2.96
N GLY A 249 22.35 0.72 -2.59
CA GLY A 249 22.01 -0.20 -1.51
C GLY A 249 22.12 0.38 -0.09
N LYS A 250 22.35 1.69 0.06
CA LYS A 250 22.34 2.38 1.34
C LYS A 250 21.19 3.38 1.41
N ALA A 251 20.37 3.31 2.46
CA ALA A 251 19.36 4.31 2.77
C ALA A 251 20.01 5.49 3.52
N THR A 252 19.73 6.70 3.06
CA THR A 252 20.11 7.95 3.73
C THR A 252 18.87 8.78 3.99
N SER A 253 18.70 9.24 5.23
CA SER A 253 17.61 10.15 5.58
C SER A 253 17.79 11.49 4.89
N ILE A 254 16.82 11.86 4.05
CA ILE A 254 16.78 13.14 3.34
C ILE A 254 15.74 14.08 3.94
N PHE A 255 14.88 13.61 4.85
CA PHE A 255 13.97 14.46 5.62
C PHE A 255 13.67 13.77 6.93
N ASN A 256 13.81 14.47 8.05
CA ASN A 256 13.39 14.00 9.35
C ASN A 256 12.52 15.06 10.01
N THR A 257 11.32 14.67 10.44
CA THR A 257 10.39 15.64 11.02
C THR A 257 10.88 16.28 12.32
N ARG A 258 11.84 15.68 13.03
CA ARG A 258 12.43 16.28 14.23
C ARG A 258 13.31 17.47 13.92
N ASP A 259 13.87 17.49 12.71
CA ASP A 259 14.69 18.58 12.21
C ASP A 259 13.82 19.69 11.57
N TYR A 260 12.55 19.36 11.27
CA TYR A 260 11.59 20.29 10.69
C TYR A 260 10.99 21.18 11.78
N ASN A 261 11.51 22.40 11.88
CA ASN A 261 11.08 23.39 12.85
C ASN A 261 10.10 24.37 12.18
N GLU A 262 8.83 24.00 12.13
CA GLU A 262 7.78 24.90 11.66
C GLU A 262 7.60 26.01 12.71
N LYS A 263 7.84 27.27 12.34
CA LYS A 263 7.77 28.43 13.26
C LYS A 263 6.38 28.60 13.91
N GLU A 264 5.35 27.94 13.39
CA GLU A 264 3.95 28.20 13.74
C GLU A 264 3.19 27.03 14.40
N GLU A 265 3.69 25.77 14.35
CA GLU A 265 3.00 24.65 15.00
C GLU A 265 3.93 23.65 15.70
N LYS A 266 3.70 23.48 17.01
CA LYS A 266 4.44 22.51 17.83
C LYS A 266 4.07 21.07 17.45
N GLY A 267 5.01 20.35 16.86
CA GLY A 267 4.98 18.88 16.81
C GLY A 267 5.39 18.29 15.47
N SER A 268 5.96 17.09 15.54
CA SER A 268 6.35 16.28 14.40
C SER A 268 5.19 15.96 13.44
N LEU A 269 5.52 15.75 12.17
CA LEU A 269 4.66 15.25 11.10
C LEU A 269 4.61 13.72 11.14
N PHE A 270 3.40 13.17 11.08
CA PHE A 270 3.16 11.76 10.83
C PHE A 270 3.14 11.56 9.32
N ILE A 271 4.26 11.13 8.74
CA ILE A 271 4.40 10.98 7.29
C ILE A 271 3.70 9.71 6.81
N GLY A 272 2.94 9.80 5.72
CA GLY A 272 2.29 8.67 5.06
C GLY A 272 3.00 8.19 3.79
N PRO A 273 2.29 7.49 2.88
CA PRO A 273 2.88 7.02 1.61
C PRO A 273 3.30 8.20 0.73
N GLY A 274 4.36 8.06 -0.07
CA GLY A 274 4.87 9.08 -0.96
C GLY A 274 4.67 8.73 -2.44
N ALA A 275 4.70 9.75 -3.30
CA ALA A 275 4.74 9.63 -4.75
C ALA A 275 5.60 10.76 -5.35
N PHE A 276 6.13 10.57 -6.56
CA PHE A 276 6.93 11.58 -7.25
C PHE A 276 6.21 12.11 -8.49
N SER A 277 6.08 13.43 -8.59
CA SER A 277 5.61 14.10 -9.80
C SER A 277 6.79 14.35 -10.73
N ILE A 278 6.79 13.68 -11.89
CA ILE A 278 7.80 13.89 -12.93
C ILE A 278 7.70 15.30 -13.51
N LYS A 279 6.48 15.80 -13.72
CA LYS A 279 6.24 17.13 -14.31
C LYS A 279 6.76 18.25 -13.41
N GLU A 280 6.56 18.13 -12.11
CA GLU A 280 6.96 19.17 -11.15
C GLU A 280 8.34 18.93 -10.55
N GLN A 281 8.92 17.74 -10.76
CA GLN A 281 10.17 17.31 -10.11
C GLN A 281 10.10 17.40 -8.59
N LYS A 282 8.93 17.06 -8.04
CA LYS A 282 8.61 17.16 -6.60
C LYS A 282 8.08 15.85 -6.07
N LEU A 283 8.55 15.50 -4.88
CA LEU A 283 7.99 14.47 -4.01
C LEU A 283 6.70 15.01 -3.39
N TYR A 284 5.69 14.15 -3.25
CA TYR A 284 4.43 14.40 -2.55
C TYR A 284 4.25 13.37 -1.43
N PHE A 285 3.74 13.80 -0.28
CA PHE A 285 3.40 12.91 0.83
C PHE A 285 2.31 13.51 1.74
N PRO A 286 1.43 12.70 2.34
CA PRO A 286 0.41 13.13 3.26
C PRO A 286 0.96 13.14 4.68
N THR A 287 0.33 13.96 5.50
CA THR A 287 0.53 14.03 6.94
C THR A 287 -0.81 14.21 7.63
N GLN A 288 -0.82 14.22 8.96
CA GLN A 288 -1.99 14.62 9.75
C GLN A 288 -2.45 16.07 9.50
N ARG A 289 -1.61 16.91 8.86
CA ARG A 289 -1.88 18.33 8.58
C ARG A 289 -2.29 18.59 7.12
N GLY A 290 -2.28 17.57 6.26
CA GLY A 290 -2.55 17.69 4.83
C GLY A 290 -1.45 17.06 3.97
N ILE A 291 -1.55 17.25 2.66
CA ILE A 291 -0.59 16.78 1.67
C ILE A 291 0.43 17.89 1.40
N PHE A 292 1.70 17.53 1.53
CA PHE A 292 2.84 18.39 1.27
C PHE A 292 3.58 17.91 0.04
N ARG A 293 4.31 18.84 -0.58
CA ARG A 293 5.30 18.55 -1.61
C ARG A 293 6.64 19.21 -1.31
N ALA A 294 7.70 18.64 -1.84
CA ALA A 294 9.04 19.17 -1.70
C ALA A 294 9.91 18.84 -2.92
N ALA A 295 10.83 19.74 -3.26
CA ALA A 295 11.91 19.43 -4.18
C ALA A 295 12.90 18.50 -3.49
N ILE A 296 13.42 17.52 -4.24
CA ILE A 296 14.44 16.61 -3.71
C ILE A 296 15.81 17.25 -3.97
N PRO A 297 16.59 17.58 -2.93
CA PRO A 297 17.89 18.18 -3.14
C PRO A 297 18.86 17.15 -3.75
N ASN A 298 19.82 17.62 -4.53
CA ASN A 298 20.89 16.76 -5.06
C ASN A 298 21.75 16.19 -3.92
N GLU A 299 22.03 17.01 -2.91
CA GLU A 299 22.78 16.68 -1.70
C GLU A 299 22.10 17.28 -0.47
N GLY A 300 22.23 16.62 0.69
CA GLY A 300 21.69 17.11 1.96
C GLY A 300 20.24 16.71 2.22
N LYS A 301 19.53 17.55 2.97
CA LYS A 301 18.17 17.31 3.47
C LYS A 301 17.18 18.28 2.84
N ILE A 302 15.93 17.83 2.71
CA ILE A 302 14.77 18.66 2.42
C ILE A 302 14.57 19.60 3.60
N THR A 303 14.56 20.90 3.32
CA THR A 303 14.38 21.97 4.33
C THR A 303 13.08 22.73 4.15
N GLU A 304 12.51 22.72 2.94
CA GLU A 304 11.30 23.45 2.60
C GLU A 304 10.19 22.48 2.22
N LEU A 305 9.05 22.63 2.90
CA LEU A 305 7.83 21.91 2.60
C LEU A 305 6.77 22.90 2.13
N GLU A 306 6.08 22.54 1.05
CA GLU A 306 4.96 23.31 0.52
C GLU A 306 3.68 22.52 0.77
N LYS A 307 2.79 23.05 1.60
CA LYS A 307 1.46 22.46 1.80
C LYS A 307 0.62 22.68 0.55
N VAL A 308 0.16 21.60 -0.07
CA VAL A 308 -0.60 21.64 -1.32
C VAL A 308 -2.09 21.80 -1.01
N PHE A 309 -2.64 20.91 -0.18
CA PHE A 309 -4.02 20.95 0.29
C PHE A 309 -4.17 20.12 1.57
N ALA A 310 -5.31 20.26 2.26
CA ALA A 310 -5.62 19.50 3.47
C ALA A 310 -7.03 18.90 3.38
N PRO A 311 -7.17 17.65 2.90
CA PRO A 311 -8.48 17.01 2.85
C PRO A 311 -8.90 16.55 4.25
N THR A 312 -10.20 16.56 4.52
CA THR A 312 -10.76 15.94 5.73
C THR A 312 -10.83 14.44 5.51
N LEU A 313 -9.97 13.68 6.20
CA LEU A 313 -9.89 12.22 6.08
C LEU A 313 -10.29 11.53 7.37
N LEU A 314 -10.93 10.37 7.25
CA LEU A 314 -11.32 9.51 8.35
C LEU A 314 -10.16 8.58 8.71
N TYR A 315 -9.64 8.73 9.92
CA TYR A 315 -8.55 7.90 10.44
C TYR A 315 -9.09 6.68 11.19
N SER A 316 -8.39 5.56 11.04
CA SER A 316 -8.63 4.36 11.84
C SER A 316 -7.61 4.28 12.97
N ARG A 317 -7.97 3.61 14.06
CA ARG A 317 -7.01 3.26 15.12
C ARG A 317 -5.99 2.25 14.58
N GLU A 318 -4.72 2.41 14.94
CA GLU A 318 -3.69 1.43 14.59
C GLU A 318 -3.98 0.07 15.26
N SER A 319 -3.84 -1.00 14.49
CA SER A 319 -4.12 -2.35 14.98
C SER A 319 -2.99 -2.76 15.94
N HIS A 320 -3.36 -3.20 17.14
CA HIS A 320 -2.41 -3.66 18.17
C HIS A 320 -1.42 -2.59 18.71
N ALA A 321 -1.70 -1.30 18.50
CA ALA A 321 -0.89 -0.21 19.04
C ALA A 321 -1.75 0.97 19.55
N ILE A 322 -1.10 1.94 20.20
CA ILE A 322 -1.69 3.25 20.52
C ILE A 322 -1.48 4.17 19.30
N GLY A 323 -2.47 4.98 18.97
CA GLY A 323 -2.40 5.95 17.88
C GLY A 323 -3.23 5.59 16.65
N ALA A 324 -3.00 6.31 15.56
CA ALA A 324 -3.80 6.22 14.34
C ALA A 324 -3.00 5.58 13.21
N GLN A 325 -3.69 4.77 12.41
CA GLN A 325 -3.18 4.34 11.12
C GLN A 325 -3.26 5.50 10.13
N MET A 326 -2.25 5.66 9.28
CA MET A 326 -2.28 6.68 8.23
C MET A 326 -3.51 6.51 7.34
N ALA A 327 -4.27 7.60 7.15
CA ALA A 327 -5.51 7.57 6.38
C ALA A 327 -5.27 7.28 4.89
N VAL A 328 -4.19 7.81 4.32
CA VAL A 328 -3.79 7.53 2.93
C VAL A 328 -2.96 6.25 2.88
N ARG A 329 -3.34 5.31 2.01
CA ARG A 329 -2.70 4.00 1.86
C ARG A 329 -1.76 3.91 0.67
N LYS A 330 -2.06 4.64 -0.41
CA LYS A 330 -1.31 4.62 -1.67
C LYS A 330 -1.49 5.94 -2.41
N MET A 331 -0.46 6.38 -3.11
CA MET A 331 -0.47 7.58 -3.95
C MET A 331 0.20 7.27 -5.28
N GLU A 332 -0.33 7.81 -6.37
CA GLU A 332 0.26 7.69 -7.71
C GLU A 332 -0.15 8.89 -8.56
N PHE A 333 0.71 9.28 -9.49
CA PHE A 333 0.40 10.32 -10.47
C PHE A 333 -0.15 9.68 -11.75
N THR A 334 -1.17 10.30 -12.31
CA THR A 334 -1.63 10.03 -13.67
C THR A 334 -0.62 10.53 -14.70
N SER A 335 -0.76 10.08 -15.95
CA SER A 335 0.06 10.54 -17.08
C SER A 335 -0.06 12.06 -17.33
N ASP A 336 -1.21 12.66 -16.99
CA ASP A 336 -1.48 14.10 -17.07
C ASP A 336 -1.14 14.87 -15.77
N ASN A 337 -0.43 14.23 -14.83
CA ASN A 337 0.08 14.80 -13.58
C ASN A 337 -0.99 15.22 -12.56
N ARG A 338 -2.13 14.53 -12.53
CA ARG A 338 -3.10 14.59 -11.43
C ARG A 338 -2.71 13.57 -10.37
N LEU A 339 -2.90 13.92 -9.10
CA LEU A 339 -2.53 13.05 -7.99
C LEU A 339 -3.74 12.20 -7.59
N ILE A 340 -3.63 10.88 -7.71
CA ILE A 340 -4.64 9.94 -7.22
C ILE A 340 -4.14 9.28 -5.95
N PHE A 341 -5.03 9.16 -4.96
CA PHE A 341 -4.69 8.53 -3.70
C PHE A 341 -5.83 7.67 -3.15
N LEU A 342 -5.44 6.48 -2.70
CA LEU A 342 -6.31 5.53 -2.03
C LEU A 342 -6.30 5.83 -0.55
N THR A 343 -7.47 5.89 0.06
CA THR A 343 -7.63 6.08 1.50
C THR A 343 -8.18 4.83 2.18
N SER A 344 -8.04 4.75 3.50
CA SER A 344 -8.56 3.63 4.29
C SER A 344 -10.08 3.66 4.43
N ASN A 345 -10.68 4.86 4.46
CA ASN A 345 -12.09 5.05 4.85
C ASN A 345 -12.86 6.08 3.99
N ASN A 346 -12.24 6.69 2.99
CA ASN A 346 -12.83 7.74 2.14
C ASN A 346 -12.74 7.39 0.65
N GLY A 347 -12.65 6.09 0.32
CA GLY A 347 -12.52 5.64 -1.07
C GLY A 347 -11.24 6.09 -1.76
N ILE A 348 -11.36 6.40 -3.05
CA ILE A 348 -10.28 6.89 -3.91
C ILE A 348 -10.56 8.34 -4.24
N GLN A 349 -9.54 9.19 -4.11
CA GLN A 349 -9.63 10.61 -4.37
C GLN A 349 -8.63 11.03 -5.44
N LEU A 350 -9.00 12.05 -6.20
CA LEU A 350 -8.16 12.69 -7.21
C LEU A 350 -8.00 14.17 -6.88
N TYR A 351 -6.77 14.66 -6.95
CA TYR A 351 -6.44 16.09 -6.94
C TYR A 351 -6.02 16.54 -8.33
N ASP A 352 -6.75 17.50 -8.90
CA ASP A 352 -6.57 17.99 -10.28
C ASP A 352 -5.61 19.19 -10.40
N GLY A 353 -5.08 19.68 -9.27
CA GLY A 353 -4.29 20.90 -9.18
C GLY A 353 -5.03 22.07 -8.55
N GLU A 354 -6.36 21.99 -8.44
CA GLU A 354 -7.19 23.02 -7.81
C GLU A 354 -8.01 22.46 -6.66
N LYS A 355 -8.64 21.30 -6.85
CA LYS A 355 -9.57 20.68 -5.88
C LYS A 355 -9.39 19.19 -5.79
N VAL A 356 -9.91 18.64 -4.69
CA VAL A 356 -10.02 17.20 -4.47
C VAL A 356 -11.41 16.75 -4.88
N VAL A 357 -11.48 15.69 -5.68
CA VAL A 357 -12.71 15.07 -6.16
C VAL A 357 -12.70 13.61 -5.72
N GLU A 358 -13.81 13.15 -5.14
CA GLU A 358 -14.03 11.73 -4.83
C GLU A 358 -14.43 10.98 -6.10
N ILE A 359 -13.86 9.78 -6.30
CA ILE A 359 -14.21 8.91 -7.42
C ILE A 359 -15.30 7.94 -6.93
N GLU A 360 -16.54 8.17 -7.36
CA GLU A 360 -17.73 7.40 -6.96
C GLU A 360 -17.97 6.11 -7.77
#